data_AF-A0A453GQL1-F1
#
_entry.id   AF-A0A453GQL1-F1
#
_cell.length_a   1.000
_cell.length_b   1.000
_cell.length_c   1.000
_cell.angle_alpha   90.00
_cell.angle_beta   90.00
_cell.angle_gamma   90.00
#
_symmetry.space_group_name_H-M   'P 1'
#
loop_
_entity.id
_entity.type
_entity.pdbx_description
1 polymer ?
#
loop_
_entity_poly.entity_id
_entity_poly.type
_entity_poly.pdbx_seq_one_letter_code
_entity_poly.pdbx_strand_id
1 'polypeptide(L)' 'MKGGTVPTWLELLLTTQFFAICTNHLFSNRNECNLFCIDCEESKGAFCYYCRSDHHSTHRVIQCR' A
#
# COMPACT_ATOMS: atom_id res chain seq x y z
N MET A 1 -27.60 -17.44 5.73
CA MET A 1 -26.39 -16.80 6.26
C MET A 1 -25.70 -16.09 5.11
N LYS A 2 -25.70 -14.76 5.05
CA LYS A 2 -24.92 -14.04 4.02
C LYS A 2 -23.46 -14.10 4.47
N GLY A 3 -22.70 -15.07 3.98
CA GLY A 3 -21.25 -15.00 4.04
C GLY A 3 -20.84 -13.77 3.25
N GLY A 4 -20.35 -12.73 3.93
CA GLY A 4 -19.86 -11.53 3.27
C GLY A 4 -18.70 -11.92 2.36
N THR A 5 -18.77 -11.55 1.08
CA THR A 5 -17.65 -11.71 0.16
C THR A 5 -16.46 -10.94 0.71
N VAL A 6 -15.33 -11.61 0.87
CA VAL A 6 -14.09 -10.99 1.34
C VAL A 6 -13.72 -9.86 0.36
N PRO A 7 -13.44 -8.63 0.84
CA PRO A 7 -12.99 -7.57 -0.05
C PRO A 7 -11.67 -7.94 -0.73
N THR A 8 -11.56 -7.69 -2.03
CA THR A 8 -10.36 -8.02 -2.83
C THR A 8 -9.09 -7.34 -2.29
N TRP A 9 -9.20 -6.12 -1.78
CA TRP A 9 -8.07 -5.40 -1.17
C TRP A 9 -7.50 -6.11 0.05
N LEU A 10 -8.30 -6.92 0.77
CA LEU A 10 -7.84 -7.62 1.97
C LEU A 10 -6.92 -8.79 1.61
N GLU A 11 -7.25 -9.54 0.56
CA GLU A 11 -6.38 -10.61 0.06
C GLU A 11 -5.06 -10.06 -0.48
N LEU A 12 -5.12 -8.95 -1.22
CA LEU A 12 -3.92 -8.24 -1.68
C LEU A 12 -3.08 -7.71 -0.52
N LEU A 13 -3.69 -7.11 0.50
CA LEU A 13 -2.99 -6.64 1.69
C LEU A 13 -2.21 -7.77 2.37
N LEU A 14 -2.86 -8.93 2.56
CA LEU A 14 -2.26 -10.08 3.26
C LEU A 14 -1.13 -10.76 2.47
N THR A 15 -1.13 -10.63 1.15
CA THR A 15 -0.11 -11.23 0.27
C THR A 15 0.97 -10.23 -0.16
N THR A 16 0.78 -8.94 0.11
CA THR A 16 1.74 -7.89 -0.23
C THR A 16 3.01 -8.02 0.59
N GLN A 17 4.17 -7.89 -0.08
CA GLN A 17 5.45 -7.76 0.60
C GLN A 17 5.66 -6.31 1.06
N PHE A 18 5.91 -6.14 2.35
CA PHE A 18 6.17 -4.85 2.98
C PHE A 18 7.65 -4.69 3.36
N PHE A 19 8.02 -3.47 3.76
CA PHE A 19 9.33 -3.10 4.31
C PHE A 19 10.49 -3.20 3.32
N ALA A 20 10.20 -3.30 2.03
CA ALA A 20 11.19 -3.09 0.98
C ALA A 20 11.58 -1.60 0.90
N ILE A 21 12.77 -1.32 0.38
CA ILE A 21 13.20 0.05 0.08
C ILE A 21 12.55 0.48 -1.23
N CYS A 22 11.90 1.66 -1.23
CA CYS A 22 11.34 2.24 -2.44
C CYS A 22 12.44 2.64 -3.43
N THR A 23 12.36 2.10 -4.65
CA THR A 23 13.32 2.37 -5.73
C THR A 23 13.19 3.77 -6.32
N ASN A 24 12.00 4.39 -6.25
CA ASN A 24 11.75 5.74 -6.73
C ASN A 24 12.25 6.83 -5.76
N HIS A 25 12.39 6.49 -4.47
CA HIS A 25 12.78 7.43 -3.41
C HIS A 25 13.96 6.92 -2.59
N LEU A 26 14.92 6.25 -3.24
CA LEU A 26 16.08 5.58 -2.60
C LEU A 26 16.86 6.48 -1.62
N PHE A 27 17.01 7.76 -1.94
CA PHE A 27 17.82 8.69 -1.15
C PHE A 27 17.02 9.51 -0.14
N SER A 28 15.70 9.27 -0.05
CA SER A 28 14.84 10.03 0.85
C SER A 28 14.70 9.35 2.21
N ASN A 29 14.62 10.15 3.26
CA ASN A 29 14.26 9.66 4.59
C ASN A 29 12.79 9.21 4.59
N ARG A 30 12.46 8.01 5.10
CA ARG A 30 11.10 7.38 5.01
C ARG A 30 10.79 6.78 3.63
N ASN A 31 11.78 6.16 3.00
CA ASN A 31 11.65 5.41 1.76
C ASN A 31 11.19 3.95 1.95
N GLU A 32 10.93 3.51 3.17
CA GLU A 32 10.41 2.17 3.45
C GLU A 32 8.98 2.02 2.93
N CYS A 33 8.74 0.96 2.15
CA CYS A 33 7.43 0.62 1.61
C CYS A 33 6.58 -0.08 2.67
N ASN A 34 5.90 0.70 3.50
CA ASN A 34 5.03 0.22 4.57
C ASN A 34 3.57 0.68 4.44
N LEU A 35 3.21 1.31 3.31
CA LEU A 35 1.86 1.77 3.02
C LEU A 35 1.19 0.89 1.94
N PHE A 36 -0.12 0.70 2.04
CA PHE A 36 -0.94 -0.02 1.06
C PHE A 36 -2.21 0.79 0.76
N CYS A 37 -2.65 0.82 -0.50
CA CYS A 37 -3.79 1.62 -0.94
C CYS A 37 -5.02 0.74 -1.13
N ILE A 38 -6.13 1.05 -0.47
CA ILE A 38 -7.37 0.26 -0.57
C ILE A 38 -8.32 0.75 -1.66
N ASP A 39 -8.02 1.91 -2.27
CA ASP A 39 -8.82 2.50 -3.35
C ASP A 39 -8.25 2.19 -4.74
N CYS A 40 -7.02 1.67 -4.83
CA CYS A 40 -6.41 1.29 -6.10
C CYS A 40 -6.78 -0.14 -6.46
N GLU A 41 -7.59 -0.32 -7.51
CA GLU A 41 -8.02 -1.64 -8.00
C GLU A 41 -6.84 -2.54 -8.45
N GLU A 42 -5.74 -1.94 -8.94
CA GLU A 42 -4.48 -2.63 -9.25
C GLU A 42 -3.30 -2.17 -8.36
N SER A 43 -3.49 -2.04 -7.04
CA SER A 43 -2.32 -1.79 -6.17
C SER A 43 -1.40 -3.01 -6.15
N LYS A 44 -0.29 -2.97 -6.90
CA LYS A 44 0.64 -4.11 -7.09
C LYS A 44 1.66 -4.28 -5.95
N GLY A 45 1.58 -3.50 -4.87
CA GLY A 45 2.46 -3.70 -3.73
C GLY A 45 2.49 -2.52 -2.76
N ALA A 46 3.29 -2.69 -1.72
CA ALA A 46 3.51 -1.67 -0.72
C ALA A 46 4.31 -0.49 -1.32
N PHE A 47 4.05 0.70 -0.80
CA PHE A 47 4.71 1.94 -1.23
C PHE A 47 5.14 2.80 -0.04
N CYS A 48 6.03 3.76 -0.29
CA CYS A 48 6.59 4.62 0.76
C CYS A 48 5.77 5.89 0.99
N TYR A 49 6.17 6.68 1.99
CA TYR A 49 5.55 7.96 2.33
C TYR A 49 5.47 8.94 1.14
N TYR A 50 6.48 8.98 0.29
CA TYR A 50 6.52 9.90 -0.85
C TYR A 50 5.62 9.43 -1.98
N CYS A 51 5.60 8.13 -2.31
CA CYS A 51 4.62 7.57 -3.25
C CYS A 51 3.18 7.88 -2.84
N ARG A 52 2.90 7.92 -1.52
CA ARG A 52 1.59 8.39 -1.04
C ARG A 52 1.31 9.82 -1.46
N SER A 53 2.25 10.72 -1.23
CA SER A 53 2.11 12.14 -1.57
C SER A 53 1.98 12.36 -3.09
N ASP A 54 2.76 11.61 -3.88
CA ASP A 54 2.87 11.77 -5.33
C ASP A 54 1.66 11.17 -6.07
N HIS A 55 1.11 10.05 -5.60
CA HIS A 55 0.12 9.25 -6.34
C HIS A 55 -1.14 8.86 -5.56
N HIS A 56 -1.14 8.99 -4.23
CA HIS A 56 -2.22 8.52 -3.36
C HIS A 56 -2.65 9.58 -2.33
N SER A 57 -2.53 10.87 -2.69
CA SER A 57 -2.76 11.98 -1.77
C SER A 57 -4.21 12.05 -1.25
N THR A 58 -5.16 11.57 -2.05
CA THR A 58 -6.59 11.53 -1.73
C THR A 58 -7.12 10.12 -1.45
N HIS A 59 -6.27 9.09 -1.54
CA HIS A 59 -6.69 7.71 -1.34
C HIS A 59 -6.59 7.31 0.13
N ARG A 60 -7.44 6.36 0.51
CA ARG A 60 -7.37 5.67 1.79
C ARG A 60 -6.22 4.67 1.74
N VAL A 61 -5.38 4.72 2.76
CA VAL A 61 -4.19 3.90 2.87
C VAL A 61 -4.09 3.26 4.25
N ILE A 62 -3.52 2.07 4.31
CA ILE A 62 -3.18 1.34 5.53
C ILE A 62 -1.66 1.45 5.70
N GLN A 63 -1.21 1.71 6.93
CA GLN A 63 0.21 1.63 7.31
C GLN A 63 0.45 0.37 8.14
N CYS A 64 1.34 -0.50 7.68
CA CYS A 64 1.82 -1.65 8.44
C CYS A 64 3.02 -1.25 9.31
N ARG A 65 3.12 -1.79 10.52
CA ARG A 65 4.15 -1.48 11.53
C ARG A 65 4.61 -2.75 12.24
#